data_AF-A0A377TZ09-F1
#
_entry.id   AF-A0A377TZ09-F1
#
_cell.length_a   1.000
_cell.length_b   1.000
_cell.length_c   1.000
_cell.angle_alpha   90.00
_cell.angle_beta   90.00
_cell.angle_gamma   90.00
#
_symmetry.space_group_name_H-M   'P 1'
#
loop_
_entity.id
_entity.type
_entity.pdbx_description
1 polymer ?
#
loop_
_entity_poly.entity_id
_entity_poly.type
_entity_poly.pdbx_seq_one_letter_code
_entity_poly.pdbx_strand_id
1 'polypeptide(L)'
;MNTSVVSLIEREISSVDNLLYFESSSDTTGMASITVTFKPGTDIKLAQMDLQNQIKIVESRLPQSVRQNGINVEAANSGFLMMVGLKSPSGAYQEADLSDYLQGMLLMNSVAYLV
;
A
#
# COMPACT_ATOMS: atom_id res chain seq x y z
N MET A 1 7.40 18.07 12.80
CA MET A 1 6.36 17.63 13.75
C MET A 1 5.09 17.26 12.97
N ASN A 2 4.89 16.00 12.59
CA ASN A 2 3.55 15.43 12.32
C ASN A 2 3.52 13.89 12.28
N THR A 3 4.42 13.21 13.01
CA THR A 3 4.45 11.74 13.04
C THR A 3 3.23 11.14 13.77
N SER A 4 2.56 11.93 14.62
CA SER A 4 1.44 11.46 15.45
C SER A 4 0.11 11.31 14.71
N VAL A 5 -0.19 12.16 13.72
CA VAL A 5 -1.45 12.05 12.97
C VAL A 5 -1.35 10.94 11.93
N VAL A 6 -0.23 10.92 11.21
CA VAL A 6 0.04 9.90 10.19
C VAL A 6 0.02 8.51 10.81
N SER A 7 0.71 8.30 11.94
CA SER A 7 0.73 6.99 12.61
C SER A 7 -0.64 6.50 13.13
N LEU A 8 -1.54 7.41 13.49
CA LEU A 8 -2.92 7.03 13.84
C LEU A 8 -3.67 6.50 12.63
N ILE A 9 -3.49 7.14 11.47
CA ILE A 9 -4.12 6.73 10.22
C ILE A 9 -3.50 5.41 9.72
N GLU A 10 -2.17 5.27 9.76
CA GLU A 10 -1.45 4.06 9.36
C GLU A 10 -1.91 2.83 10.14
N ARG A 11 -2.18 2.97 11.44
CA ARG A 11 -2.69 1.88 12.27
C ARG A 11 -4.05 1.39 11.78
N GLU A 12 -4.96 2.27 11.40
CA GLU A 12 -6.26 1.84 10.87
C GLU A 12 -6.13 1.26 9.47
N ILE A 13 -5.27 1.84 8.61
CA ILE A 13 -4.99 1.30 7.27
C ILE A 13 -4.45 -0.14 7.37
N SER A 14 -3.62 -0.45 8.36
CA SER A 14 -3.08 -1.80 8.56
C SER A 14 -4.16 -2.86 8.85
N SER A 15 -5.38 -2.46 9.20
CA SER A 15 -6.51 -3.35 9.44
C SER A 15 -7.37 -3.63 8.19
N VAL A 16 -7.06 -2.99 7.06
CA VAL A 16 -7.82 -3.15 5.82
C VAL A 16 -7.46 -4.46 5.14
N ASP A 17 -8.48 -5.17 4.67
CA ASP A 17 -8.32 -6.44 3.97
C ASP A 17 -7.57 -6.29 2.65
N ASN A 18 -6.84 -7.35 2.29
CA ASN A 18 -6.06 -7.44 1.06
C ASN A 18 -4.98 -6.36 0.88
N LEU A 19 -4.61 -5.65 1.94
CA LEU A 19 -3.46 -4.78 1.96
C LEU A 19 -2.18 -5.57 1.61
N LEU A 20 -1.38 -5.06 0.69
CA LEU A 20 -0.06 -5.59 0.36
C LEU A 20 1.02 -4.80 1.09
N TYR A 21 1.01 -3.47 0.92
CA TYR A 21 1.86 -2.54 1.66
C TYR A 21 1.26 -1.13 1.60
N PHE A 22 1.76 -0.24 2.45
CA PHE A 22 1.53 1.19 2.30
C PHE A 22 2.84 1.94 2.52
N GLU A 23 2.93 3.12 1.95
CA GLU A 23 4.02 4.08 2.17
C GLU A 23 3.41 5.42 2.56
N SER A 24 4.09 6.15 3.44
CA SER A 24 3.68 7.47 3.87
C SER A 24 4.78 8.49 3.58
N SER A 25 4.35 9.69 3.19
CA SER A 25 5.20 10.84 2.99
C SER A 25 4.58 12.05 3.67
N SER A 26 5.42 12.96 4.15
CA SER A 26 4.99 14.22 4.76
C SER A 26 5.97 15.30 4.38
N ASP A 27 5.46 16.48 4.05
CA ASP A 27 6.27 17.62 3.64
C ASP A 27 6.34 18.70 4.72
N THR A 28 7.15 19.72 4.45
CA THR A 28 7.33 20.88 5.35
C THR A 28 6.14 21.83 5.38
N THR A 29 5.18 21.67 4.46
CA THR A 29 3.94 22.46 4.43
C THR A 29 2.88 21.90 5.38
N GLY A 30 3.13 20.72 5.97
CA GLY A 30 2.22 20.04 6.87
C GLY A 30 1.22 19.13 6.16
N MET A 31 1.39 18.92 4.85
CA MET A 31 0.65 17.90 4.11
C MET A 31 1.29 16.53 4.34
N ALA A 32 0.44 15.51 4.39
CA ALA A 32 0.84 14.12 4.45
C ALA A 32 0.05 13.33 3.40
N SER A 33 0.72 12.40 2.74
CA SER A 33 0.12 11.48 1.78
C SER A 33 0.42 10.05 2.19
N ILE A 34 -0.56 9.16 2.09
CA ILE A 34 -0.38 7.73 2.31
C ILE A 34 -0.82 7.01 1.04
N THR A 35 0.10 6.30 0.40
CA THR A 35 -0.18 5.45 -0.76
C THR A 35 -0.40 4.04 -0.26
N VAL A 36 -1.58 3.48 -0.53
CA VAL A 36 -1.97 2.14 -0.11
C VAL A 36 -2.02 1.22 -1.31
N THR A 37 -1.26 0.14 -1.27
CA THR A 37 -1.18 -0.86 -2.34
C THR A 37 -1.89 -2.14 -1.90
N PHE A 38 -2.82 -2.61 -2.72
CA PHE A 38 -3.58 -3.84 -2.48
C PHE A 38 -3.01 -5.02 -3.26
N LYS A 39 -3.32 -6.23 -2.79
CA LYS A 39 -3.01 -7.48 -3.49
C LYS A 39 -3.69 -7.51 -4.86
N PRO A 40 -3.07 -8.12 -5.89
CA PRO A 40 -3.72 -8.32 -7.18
C PRO A 40 -5.07 -9.03 -7.06
N GLY A 41 -6.07 -8.59 -7.82
CA GLY A 41 -7.44 -9.12 -7.79
C GLY A 41 -8.36 -8.47 -6.75
N THR A 42 -7.87 -7.52 -5.95
CA THR A 42 -8.70 -6.74 -5.03
C THR A 42 -9.64 -5.80 -5.78
N ASP A 43 -10.92 -5.77 -5.41
CA ASP A 43 -11.87 -4.76 -5.91
C ASP A 43 -11.52 -3.38 -5.32
N ILE A 44 -11.01 -2.48 -6.17
CA ILE A 44 -10.57 -1.15 -5.76
C ILE A 44 -11.72 -0.30 -5.19
N LYS A 45 -12.97 -0.50 -5.64
CA LYS A 45 -14.10 0.26 -5.12
C LYS A 45 -14.46 -0.17 -3.70
N LEU A 46 -14.43 -1.49 -3.44
CA LEU A 46 -14.64 -2.02 -2.09
C LEU A 46 -13.49 -1.59 -1.17
N ALA A 47 -12.25 -1.77 -1.61
CA ALA A 47 -11.08 -1.36 -0.84
C ALA A 47 -11.07 0.15 -0.51
N GLN A 48 -11.48 1.01 -1.45
CA GLN A 48 -11.63 2.43 -1.19
C GLN A 48 -12.74 2.72 -0.16
N MET A 49 -13.86 2.01 -0.23
CA MET A 49 -14.94 2.14 0.76
C MET A 49 -14.48 1.71 2.16
N ASP A 50 -13.74 0.61 2.25
CA ASP A 50 -13.18 0.12 3.51
C ASP A 50 -12.19 1.12 4.10
N LEU A 51 -11.27 1.66 3.28
CA LEU A 51 -10.39 2.74 3.70
C LEU A 51 -11.17 3.95 4.22
N GLN A 52 -12.20 4.40 3.50
CA GLN A 52 -13.04 5.52 3.95
C GLN A 52 -13.73 5.23 5.29
N ASN A 53 -14.21 4.00 5.50
CA ASN A 53 -14.82 3.58 6.75
C ASN A 53 -13.79 3.59 7.90
N GLN A 54 -12.57 3.11 7.67
CA GLN A 54 -11.50 3.16 8.66
C GLN A 54 -11.10 4.60 9.03
N ILE A 55 -10.98 5.50 8.05
CA ILE A 55 -10.67 6.91 8.31
C ILE A 55 -11.75 7.57 9.19
N LYS A 56 -13.03 7.28 8.95
CA LYS A 56 -14.14 7.81 9.78
C LYS A 56 -14.03 7.43 11.26
N ILE A 57 -13.49 6.24 11.57
CA ILE A 57 -13.32 5.77 12.95
C ILE A 57 -12.32 6.66 13.70
N VAL A 58 -11.22 7.03 13.04
CA VAL A 58 -10.18 7.87 13.65
C VAL A 58 -10.40 9.36 13.51
N GLU A 59 -11.30 9.80 12.62
CA GLU A 59 -11.57 11.22 12.38
C GLU A 59 -11.83 12.00 13.68
N SER A 60 -12.60 11.41 14.60
CA SER A 60 -12.90 11.99 15.92
C SER A 60 -11.65 12.25 16.79
N ARG A 61 -10.60 11.46 16.62
CA ARG A 61 -9.32 11.52 17.35
C ARG A 61 -8.32 12.48 16.73
N LEU A 62 -8.62 13.01 15.54
CA LEU A 62 -7.73 13.92 14.83
C LEU A 62 -7.80 15.34 15.39
N PRO A 63 -6.69 16.10 15.30
CA PRO A 63 -6.69 17.52 15.61
C PRO A 63 -7.75 18.28 14.79
N GLN A 64 -8.33 19.32 15.39
CA GLN A 64 -9.38 20.13 14.74
C GLN A 64 -8.93 20.72 13.39
N SER A 65 -7.66 21.12 13.26
CA SER A 65 -7.10 21.64 12.02
C SER A 65 -7.11 20.60 10.88
N VAL A 66 -6.86 19.33 11.18
CA VAL A 66 -6.90 18.24 10.18
C VAL A 66 -8.34 17.95 9.77
N ARG A 67 -9.27 17.89 10.73
CA ARG A 67 -10.70 17.72 10.44
C ARG A 67 -11.27 18.86 9.58
N GLN A 68 -10.85 20.09 9.82
CA GLN A 68 -11.31 21.26 9.06
C GLN A 68 -10.77 21.28 7.62
N ASN A 69 -9.52 20.86 7.43
CA ASN A 69 -8.93 20.75 6.08
C ASN A 69 -9.45 19.52 5.31
N GLY A 70 -10.01 18.53 6.02
CA GLY A 70 -10.55 17.31 5.45
C GLY A 70 -9.47 16.28 5.12
N ILE A 71 -9.91 15.03 4.96
CA ILE A 71 -9.09 13.92 4.48
C ILE A 71 -9.75 13.39 3.23
N ASN A 72 -9.00 13.37 2.13
CA ASN A 72 -9.46 12.82 0.86
C ASN A 72 -8.90 11.41 0.66
N VAL A 73 -9.77 10.48 0.29
CA VAL A 73 -9.41 9.11 -0.07
C VAL A 73 -9.81 8.89 -1.51
N GLU A 74 -8.82 8.89 -2.39
CA GLU A 74 -9.01 8.74 -3.82
C GLU A 74 -8.38 7.44 -4.31
N ALA A 75 -9.03 6.80 -5.27
CA ALA A 75 -8.43 5.67 -5.97
C ALA A 75 -7.24 6.18 -6.79
N ALA A 76 -6.03 5.88 -6.34
CA ALA A 76 -4.84 6.10 -7.13
C ALA A 76 -4.86 5.11 -8.30
N ASN A 77 -4.95 5.62 -9.53
CA ASN A 77 -4.89 4.78 -10.72
C ASN A 77 -3.42 4.46 -11.01
N SER A 78 -2.85 3.56 -10.21
CA SER A 78 -1.59 2.90 -10.52
C SER A 78 -1.90 1.79 -11.51
N GLY A 79 -1.79 2.09 -12.81
CA GLY A 79 -1.78 1.03 -13.81
C GLY A 79 -0.60 0.09 -13.51
N PHE A 80 -0.85 -1.21 -13.42
CA PHE A 80 0.25 -2.18 -13.39
C PHE A 80 1.08 -1.98 -14.65
N LEU A 81 2.36 -1.62 -14.51
CA LEU A 81 3.26 -1.52 -15.65
C LEU A 81 3.42 -2.91 -16.32
N MET A 82 3.52 -3.98 -15.53
CA MET A 82 3.65 -5.36 -16.00
C MET A 82 3.32 -6.39 -14.89
N MET A 83 2.63 -7.48 -15.24
CA MET A 83 2.42 -8.66 -14.38
C MET A 83 3.25 -9.82 -14.90
N VAL A 84 4.11 -10.39 -14.05
CA VAL A 84 4.99 -11.52 -14.40
C VAL A 84 4.55 -12.75 -13.62
N GLY A 85 4.21 -13.82 -14.34
CA GLY A 85 3.90 -15.13 -13.76
C GLY A 85 4.95 -16.16 -14.18
N LEU A 86 5.40 -16.98 -13.24
CA LEU A 86 6.29 -18.10 -13.53
C LEU A 86 5.49 -19.39 -13.66
N LYS A 87 5.81 -20.18 -14.67
CA LYS A 87 5.23 -21.51 -14.90
C LYS A 87 6.33 -22.49 -15.22
N SER A 88 6.29 -23.67 -14.62
CA SER A 88 7.14 -24.79 -15.00
C SER A 88 6.58 -25.49 -16.24
N PRO A 89 7.26 -25.50 -17.40
CA PRO A 89 6.76 -26.16 -18.60
C PRO A 89 6.69 -27.69 -18.46
N SER A 90 7.61 -28.25 -17.67
CA SER A 90 7.73 -29.70 -17.43
C SER A 90 7.03 -30.15 -16.14
N GLY A 91 6.54 -29.23 -15.31
CA GLY A 91 6.03 -29.53 -13.98
C GLY A 91 7.12 -29.94 -12.98
N ALA A 92 8.39 -29.84 -13.35
CA ALA A 92 9.52 -30.23 -12.50
C ALA A 92 9.77 -29.29 -11.32
N TYR A 93 9.11 -28.13 -11.29
CA TYR A 93 9.23 -27.14 -10.23
C TYR A 93 7.87 -26.94 -9.60
N GLN A 94 7.83 -27.09 -8.28
CA GLN A 94 6.66 -26.84 -7.47
C GLN A 94 6.50 -25.34 -7.21
N GLU A 95 5.36 -24.94 -6.69
CA GLU A 95 5.06 -23.54 -6.38
C GLU A 95 6.11 -22.91 -5.46
N ALA A 96 6.59 -23.65 -4.46
CA ALA A 96 7.66 -23.21 -3.56
C ALA A 96 8.97 -22.91 -4.32
N ASP A 97 9.38 -23.80 -5.23
CA ASP A 97 10.60 -23.61 -6.04
C ASP A 97 10.50 -22.37 -6.93
N LEU A 98 9.33 -22.15 -7.55
CA LEU A 98 9.07 -20.98 -8.39
C LEU A 98 8.99 -19.69 -7.57
N SER A 99 8.42 -19.75 -6.36
CA SER A 99 8.36 -18.64 -5.41
C SER A 99 9.76 -18.23 -4.94
N ASP A 100 10.60 -19.21 -4.59
CA ASP A 100 11.98 -18.97 -4.17
C ASP A 100 12.83 -18.43 -5.32
N TYR A 101 12.62 -18.94 -6.55
CA TYR A 101 13.28 -18.41 -7.75
C TYR A 101 12.89 -16.96 -8.03
N LEU A 102 11.59 -16.63 -7.94
CA LEU A 102 11.09 -15.26 -8.14
C LEU A 102 11.67 -14.31 -7.08
N GLN A 103 11.69 -14.73 -5.81
CA GLN A 103 12.28 -13.97 -4.71
C GLN A 103 13.77 -13.72 -4.96
N GLY A 104 14.53 -14.75 -5.38
CA GLY A 104 15.94 -14.61 -5.73
C GLY A 104 16.18 -13.59 -6.85
N MET A 105 15.37 -13.61 -7.90
CA MET A 105 15.43 -12.65 -9.00
C MET A 105 15.17 -11.22 -8.53
N LEU A 106 14.18 -11.00 -7.66
CA LEU A 106 13.85 -9.69 -7.11
C LEU A 106 14.96 -9.16 -6.20
N LEU A 107 15.54 -10.03 -5.35
CA LEU A 107 16.65 -9.65 -4.48
C LEU A 107 17.92 -9.28 -5.26
N MET A 108 18.17 -9.95 -6.39
CA MET A 108 19.27 -9.58 -7.30
C MET A 108 19.06 -8.22 -7.97
N ASN A 109 17.81 -7.85 -8.30
CA ASN A 109 17.50 -6.56 -8.93
C ASN A 109 17.51 -5.39 -7.92
N SER A 110 17.31 -5.66 -6.63
CA SER A 110 17.45 -4.67 -5.56
C SER A 110 18.90 -4.24 -5.29
N VAL A 111 19.90 -4.92 -5.86
CA VAL A 111 21.33 -4.57 -5.71
C VAL A 111 21.87 -3.77 -6.91
N ALA A 112 21.06 -3.52 -7.94
CA ALA A 112 21.53 -2.95 -9.20
C ALA A 112 20.91 -1.59 -9.55
N TYR A 113 20.91 -0.60 -8.64
CA TYR A 113 20.89 0.82 -9.02
C TYR A 113 21.55 1.67 -7.91
N LEU A 114 22.88 1.80 -7.99
CA LEU A 114 23.60 2.96 -7.47
C LEU A 114 24.91 3.14 -8.24
N VAL A 115 24.85 3.65 -9.47
CA VAL A 115 25.84 4.57 -10.09
C VAL A 115 25.09 5.43 -11.10
#